data_AF-A0A833CL85-F1
#
_entry.id   AF-A0A833CL85-F1
#
_cell.length_a   1.000
_cell.length_b   1.000
_cell.length_c   1.000
_cell.angle_alpha   90.00
_cell.angle_beta   90.00
_cell.angle_gamma   90.00
#
_symmetry.space_group_name_H-M   'P 1'
#
loop_
_entity.id
_entity.type
_entity.pdbx_description
1 polymer ?
#
loop_
_entity_poly.entity_id
_entity_poly.type
_entity_poly.pdbx_seq_one_letter_code
_entity_poly.pdbx_strand_id
1 'polypeptide(L)'
;MSDLSRFLSTQNREGWSAKLWDGLIEAIGSRLAPLEEQLNIQKEVADAIIARGLSVIEYEIAPLVGQAEQILAESIEQLDIKMEILDRKVSAGVFFSASSTSANLTLGATINIYVKVEDRQFFAVSPYVTLSRAATAVNWATAKVENYNKTTGLLTLKLEQVTGAGGPFNDWVITSMPAVAYLQQAIYDATVALRNQVAADRTVVDSDKKAAQTARGEAQSAASAAVTARNGSQQALADVRNIIAPPVATPTAPRLGQIWWDGSILRVYDGTSFVPTVTTSIGGRRFEQGTFGASPSGVITVSGGFSFAMVFLNGALLQEGPDYTASSPTITITNPQPGDRYYVDAYLEADATDYYTKEQVILLLAAQKDGGTY
;
A
#
# COMPACT_ATOMS: atom_id res chain seq x y z
N MET A 1 2.47 -0.94 19.84
CA MET A 1 3.55 -0.74 18.87
C MET A 1 4.21 -2.07 18.55
N SER A 2 3.72 -2.72 17.50
CA SER A 2 4.48 -3.73 16.74
C SER A 2 5.85 -3.17 16.37
N ASP A 3 6.93 -3.84 16.75
CA ASP A 3 8.28 -3.44 16.35
C ASP A 3 8.57 -4.04 14.96
N LEU A 4 8.19 -3.29 13.92
CA LEU A 4 8.38 -3.69 12.53
C LEU A 4 9.83 -3.54 12.07
N SER A 5 10.73 -3.04 12.94
CA SER A 5 12.15 -2.88 12.60
C SER A 5 12.85 -4.19 12.25
N ARG A 6 12.33 -5.32 12.73
CA ARG A 6 12.81 -6.67 12.36
C ARG A 6 12.61 -7.03 10.88
N PHE A 7 11.71 -6.33 10.18
CA PHE A 7 11.43 -6.51 8.75
C PHE A 7 12.17 -5.51 7.85
N LEU A 8 12.80 -4.49 8.47
CA LEU A 8 13.70 -3.58 7.76
C LEU A 8 14.98 -4.33 7.38
N SER A 9 15.43 -4.17 6.15
CA SER A 9 16.66 -4.77 5.61
C SER A 9 16.78 -6.31 5.64
N THR A 10 15.80 -7.07 6.13
CA THR A 10 15.87 -8.55 6.26
C THR A 10 15.41 -9.33 5.03
N GLN A 11 14.74 -8.70 4.06
CA GLN A 11 14.28 -9.35 2.82
C GLN A 11 14.63 -8.54 1.57
N ASN A 12 15.94 -8.43 1.31
CA ASN A 12 16.45 -8.01 0.00
C ASN A 12 16.56 -9.21 -0.96
N ARG A 13 15.52 -10.06 -1.01
CA ARG A 13 15.47 -11.21 -1.91
C ARG A 13 14.54 -10.87 -3.08
N GLU A 14 15.19 -10.33 -4.12
CA GLU A 14 14.72 -10.26 -5.51
C GLU A 14 13.70 -9.15 -5.83
N GLY A 15 14.20 -8.06 -6.40
CA GLY A 15 13.44 -7.14 -7.27
C GLY A 15 13.19 -5.73 -6.72
N TRP A 16 13.05 -5.55 -5.40
CA TRP A 16 12.71 -4.24 -4.84
C TRP A 16 13.96 -3.49 -4.36
N SER A 17 14.08 -2.20 -4.69
CA SER A 17 15.18 -1.40 -4.12
C SER A 17 15.00 -1.30 -2.60
N ALA A 18 16.07 -1.48 -1.82
CA ALA A 18 16.03 -1.45 -0.35
C ALA A 18 15.32 -0.19 0.20
N LYS A 19 15.49 0.96 -0.47
CA LYS A 19 14.79 2.21 -0.11
C LYS A 19 13.27 2.15 -0.27
N LEU A 20 12.78 1.41 -1.27
CA LEU A 20 11.35 1.25 -1.52
C LEU A 20 10.73 0.28 -0.51
N TRP A 21 11.45 -0.80 -0.20
CA TRP A 21 11.06 -1.79 0.79
C TRP A 21 10.97 -1.20 2.20
N ASP A 22 12.06 -0.58 2.66
CA ASP A 22 12.12 0.00 4.00
C ASP A 22 11.09 1.13 4.15
N GLY A 23 10.87 1.93 3.09
CA GLY A 23 9.85 2.97 3.05
C GLY A 23 8.41 2.43 3.12
N LEU A 24 8.13 1.28 2.51
CA LEU A 24 6.83 0.61 2.62
C LEU A 24 6.58 0.10 4.04
N ILE A 25 7.56 -0.55 4.66
CA ILE A 25 7.46 -1.06 6.04
C ILE A 25 7.25 0.08 7.04
N GLU A 26 7.94 1.21 6.88
CA GLU A 26 7.75 2.41 7.71
C GLU A 26 6.37 3.06 7.50
N ALA A 27 5.87 3.12 6.24
CA ALA A 27 4.54 3.65 5.94
C ALA A 27 3.42 2.76 6.51
N ILE A 28 3.59 1.44 6.46
CA ILE A 28 2.66 0.47 7.05
C ILE A 28 2.68 0.60 8.59
N GLY A 29 3.86 0.66 9.20
CA GLY A 29 4.00 0.85 10.65
C GLY A 29 3.38 2.15 11.17
N SER A 30 3.57 3.25 10.45
CA SER A 30 2.98 4.54 10.83
C SER A 30 1.47 4.61 10.65
N ARG A 31 0.89 3.87 9.69
CA ARG A 31 -0.58 3.76 9.53
C ARG A 31 -1.21 2.76 10.50
N LEU A 32 -0.50 1.72 10.90
CA LEU A 32 -0.99 0.72 11.86
C LEU A 32 -0.87 1.20 13.30
N ALA A 33 0.13 2.00 13.65
CA ALA A 33 0.28 2.54 15.01
C ALA A 33 -1.00 3.22 15.57
N PRO A 34 -1.69 4.12 14.84
CA PRO A 34 -2.95 4.70 15.32
C PRO A 34 -4.13 3.70 15.32
N LEU A 35 -4.10 2.67 14.47
CA LEU A 35 -5.11 1.60 14.47
C LEU A 35 -4.89 0.60 15.64
N GLU A 36 -3.64 0.31 16.00
CA GLU A 36 -3.30 -0.44 17.22
C GLU A 36 -3.76 0.29 18.48
N GLU A 37 -3.61 1.63 18.49
CA GLU A 37 -4.06 2.50 19.57
C GLU A 37 -5.59 2.64 19.63
N GLN A 38 -6.28 2.67 18.48
CA GLN A 38 -7.74 2.79 18.42
C GLN A 38 -8.50 1.47 18.63
N LEU A 39 -7.93 0.33 18.25
CA LEU A 39 -8.63 -0.97 18.28
C LEU A 39 -8.13 -1.93 19.36
N ASN A 40 -7.09 -1.54 20.12
CA ASN A 40 -6.44 -2.37 21.15
C ASN A 40 -6.16 -3.81 20.67
N ILE A 41 -5.86 -3.96 19.37
CA ILE A 41 -5.64 -5.26 18.73
C ILE A 41 -4.40 -5.88 19.38
N GLN A 42 -4.56 -7.11 19.88
CA GLN A 42 -3.45 -7.84 20.46
C GLN A 42 -2.31 -7.91 19.44
N LYS A 43 -1.10 -7.52 19.87
CA LYS A 43 0.12 -7.44 19.06
C LYS A 43 0.36 -8.67 18.18
N GLU A 44 -0.05 -9.86 18.64
CA GLU A 44 0.01 -11.11 17.88
C GLU A 44 -0.91 -11.14 16.65
N VAL A 45 -2.12 -10.58 16.73
CA VAL A 45 -3.07 -10.55 15.61
C VAL A 45 -2.61 -9.55 14.56
N ALA A 46 -2.09 -8.39 14.98
CA ALA A 46 -1.48 -7.41 14.07
C ALA A 46 -0.26 -8.02 13.35
N ASP A 47 0.67 -8.64 14.09
CA ASP A 47 1.83 -9.33 13.52
C ASP A 47 1.42 -10.46 12.57
N ALA A 48 0.38 -11.25 12.90
CA ALA A 48 -0.11 -12.34 12.06
C ALA A 48 -0.78 -11.84 10.77
N ILE A 49 -1.56 -10.76 10.82
CA ILE A 49 -2.17 -10.14 9.64
C ILE A 49 -1.10 -9.54 8.73
N ILE A 50 -0.09 -8.87 9.29
CA ILE A 50 1.04 -8.30 8.55
C ILE A 50 1.87 -9.41 7.91
N ALA A 51 2.21 -10.48 8.65
CA ALA A 51 2.94 -11.61 8.11
C ALA A 51 2.18 -12.30 6.95
N ARG A 52 0.85 -12.41 7.08
CA ARG A 52 0.01 -12.97 6.02
C ARG A 52 -0.07 -12.03 4.81
N GLY A 53 -0.21 -10.73 5.03
CA GLY A 53 -0.17 -9.71 3.97
C GLY A 53 1.16 -9.68 3.22
N LEU A 54 2.29 -9.74 3.94
CA LEU A 54 3.62 -9.86 3.33
C LEU A 54 3.75 -11.14 2.51
N SER A 55 3.27 -12.29 3.02
CA SER A 55 3.31 -13.53 2.25
C SER A 55 2.52 -13.43 0.94
N VAL A 56 1.36 -12.77 0.92
CA VAL A 56 0.59 -12.54 -0.33
C VAL A 56 1.35 -11.64 -1.29
N ILE A 57 1.99 -10.57 -0.79
CA ILE A 57 2.79 -9.67 -1.63
C ILE A 57 3.98 -10.41 -2.23
N GLU A 58 4.68 -11.23 -1.45
CA GLU A 58 5.86 -11.98 -1.89
C GLU A 58 5.53 -13.12 -2.85
N TYR A 59 4.51 -13.91 -2.52
CA TYR A 59 4.20 -15.12 -3.30
C TYR A 59 3.29 -14.87 -4.49
N GLU A 60 2.44 -13.83 -4.46
CA GLU A 60 1.47 -13.58 -5.53
C GLU A 60 1.79 -12.33 -6.34
N ILE A 61 2.20 -11.23 -5.70
CA ILE A 61 2.34 -9.93 -6.40
C ILE A 61 3.74 -9.74 -6.99
N ALA A 62 4.80 -10.05 -6.26
CA ALA A 62 6.18 -9.87 -6.73
C ALA A 62 6.48 -10.63 -8.04
N PRO A 63 6.04 -11.90 -8.22
CA PRO A 63 6.23 -12.61 -9.49
C PRO A 63 5.47 -11.96 -10.65
N LEU A 64 4.27 -11.42 -10.40
CA LEU A 64 3.48 -10.74 -11.43
C LEU A 64 4.15 -9.43 -11.88
N VAL A 65 4.74 -8.67 -10.96
CA VAL A 65 5.51 -7.47 -11.29
C VAL A 65 6.75 -7.82 -12.12
N GLY A 66 7.50 -8.86 -11.73
CA GLY A 66 8.65 -9.33 -12.50
C GLY A 66 8.28 -9.82 -13.91
N GLN A 67 7.16 -10.55 -14.05
CA GLN A 67 6.63 -10.96 -15.35
C GLN A 67 6.21 -9.75 -16.20
N ALA A 68 5.55 -8.75 -15.60
CA ALA A 68 5.13 -7.55 -16.31
C ALA A 68 6.33 -6.73 -16.81
N GLU A 69 7.38 -6.58 -15.99
CA GLU A 69 8.63 -5.91 -16.39
C GLU A 69 9.33 -6.64 -17.54
N GLN A 70 9.39 -7.98 -17.49
CA GLN A 70 9.99 -8.78 -18.54
C GLN A 70 9.20 -8.67 -19.86
N ILE A 71 7.87 -8.77 -19.81
CA ILE A 71 7.00 -8.61 -21.00
C ILE A 71 7.15 -7.20 -21.60
N LEU A 72 7.28 -6.19 -20.75
CA LEU A 72 7.48 -4.81 -21.20
C LEU A 72 8.84 -4.64 -21.88
N ALA A 73 9.91 -5.20 -21.30
CA ALA A 73 11.25 -5.19 -21.88
C ALA A 73 11.30 -5.90 -23.25
N GLU A 74 10.71 -7.10 -23.34
CA GLU A 74 10.61 -7.86 -24.60
C GLU A 74 9.78 -7.10 -25.65
N SER A 75 8.71 -6.41 -25.22
CA SER A 75 7.87 -5.60 -26.12
C SER A 75 8.60 -4.36 -26.64
N ILE A 76 9.41 -3.71 -25.80
CA ILE A 76 10.24 -2.55 -26.18
C ILE A 76 11.31 -2.99 -27.18
N GLU A 77 12.01 -4.10 -26.93
CA GLU A 77 13.01 -4.63 -27.86
C GLU A 77 12.39 -4.99 -29.22
N GLN A 78 11.21 -5.62 -29.22
CA GLN A 78 10.49 -5.89 -30.47
C GLN A 78 10.04 -4.62 -31.19
N LEU A 79 9.66 -3.58 -30.46
CA LEU A 79 9.28 -2.29 -31.04
C LEU A 79 10.48 -1.58 -31.65
N ASP A 80 11.63 -1.59 -30.98
CA ASP A 80 12.87 -1.00 -31.50
C ASP A 80 13.33 -1.71 -32.78
N ILE A 81 13.33 -3.05 -32.79
CA ILE A 81 13.64 -3.83 -34.00
C ILE A 81 12.66 -3.50 -35.13
N LYS A 82 11.35 -3.45 -34.85
CA LYS A 82 10.33 -3.12 -35.85
C LYS A 82 10.49 -1.69 -36.36
N MET A 83 10.86 -0.75 -35.49
CA MET A 83 11.02 0.66 -35.81
C MET A 83 12.31 0.91 -36.59
N GLU A 84 13.40 0.21 -36.30
CA GLU A 84 14.63 0.23 -37.09
C GLU A 84 14.40 -0.38 -38.49
N ILE A 85 13.67 -1.48 -38.57
CA ILE A 85 13.25 -2.08 -39.86
C ILE A 85 12.39 -1.09 -40.64
N LEU A 86 11.44 -0.43 -39.99
CA LEU A 86 10.59 0.58 -40.61
C LEU A 86 11.41 1.79 -41.07
N ASP A 87 12.32 2.29 -40.25
CA ASP A 87 13.15 3.45 -40.56
C ASP A 87 14.12 3.15 -41.72
N ARG A 88 14.74 1.96 -41.75
CA ARG A 88 15.49 1.49 -42.93
C ARG A 88 14.60 1.41 -44.17
N LYS A 89 13.36 0.95 -44.05
CA LYS A 89 12.45 0.77 -45.20
C LYS A 89 11.87 2.10 -45.70
N VAL A 90 11.58 3.03 -44.80
CA VAL A 90 11.12 4.39 -45.12
C VAL A 90 12.28 5.21 -45.70
N SER A 91 13.46 5.16 -45.08
CA SER A 91 14.67 5.86 -45.53
C SER A 91 15.22 5.29 -46.85
N ALA A 92 15.01 4.01 -47.13
CA ALA A 92 15.37 3.39 -48.41
C ALA A 92 14.20 3.32 -49.43
N GLY A 93 13.03 3.91 -49.14
CA GLY A 93 11.91 3.99 -50.07
C GLY A 93 11.39 2.63 -50.57
N VAL A 94 11.36 1.61 -49.70
CA VAL A 94 11.30 0.20 -50.12
C VAL A 94 9.88 -0.28 -50.39
N PHE A 95 9.45 -0.08 -51.63
CA PHE A 95 8.48 -0.95 -52.33
C PHE A 95 9.16 -2.16 -53.00
N PHE A 96 10.42 -2.43 -52.65
CA PHE A 96 11.25 -3.47 -53.26
C PHE A 96 11.13 -4.79 -52.49
N SER A 97 10.91 -5.90 -53.20
CA SER A 97 11.19 -7.24 -52.69
C SER A 97 12.02 -8.02 -53.69
N ALA A 98 12.96 -8.82 -53.20
CA ALA A 98 13.70 -9.71 -54.07
C ALA A 98 12.85 -10.93 -54.44
N SER A 99 12.98 -11.37 -55.68
CA SER A 99 12.51 -12.68 -56.13
C SER A 99 13.31 -13.78 -55.45
N SER A 100 12.64 -14.85 -55.02
CA SER A 100 13.28 -16.10 -54.62
C SER A 100 13.35 -17.14 -55.75
N THR A 101 12.91 -16.79 -56.96
CA THR A 101 12.87 -17.69 -58.12
C THR A 101 13.52 -17.09 -59.36
N SER A 102 14.07 -17.97 -60.20
CA SER A 102 14.55 -17.57 -61.52
C SER A 102 13.37 -17.35 -62.47
N ALA A 103 13.41 -16.28 -63.26
CA ALA A 103 12.39 -15.98 -64.27
C ALA A 103 13.03 -15.46 -65.56
N ASN A 104 12.41 -15.80 -66.69
CA ASN A 104 12.74 -15.23 -68.00
C ASN A 104 11.65 -14.21 -68.40
N LEU A 105 12.07 -12.99 -68.69
CA LEU A 105 11.18 -11.90 -69.07
C LEU A 105 11.00 -11.91 -70.58
N THR A 106 9.79 -12.22 -71.03
CA THR A 106 9.38 -12.16 -72.44
C THR A 106 8.17 -11.26 -72.56
N LEU A 107 8.20 -10.30 -73.50
CA LEU A 107 7.11 -9.36 -73.70
C LEU A 107 5.76 -10.09 -73.90
N GLY A 108 4.75 -9.70 -73.14
CA GLY A 108 3.41 -10.30 -73.20
C GLY A 108 3.25 -11.62 -72.44
N ALA A 109 4.33 -12.21 -71.91
CA ALA A 109 4.25 -13.45 -71.14
C ALA A 109 3.70 -13.22 -69.73
N THR A 110 2.98 -14.20 -69.21
CA THR A 110 2.65 -14.29 -67.78
C THR A 110 3.74 -15.08 -67.08
N ILE A 111 4.28 -14.52 -66.00
CA ILE A 111 5.32 -15.13 -65.17
C ILE A 111 4.86 -15.25 -63.73
N ASN A 112 5.39 -16.26 -63.04
CA ASN A 112 5.17 -16.50 -61.62
C ASN A 112 6.49 -16.29 -60.88
N ILE A 113 6.51 -15.35 -59.95
CA ILE A 113 7.65 -15.05 -59.11
C ILE A 113 7.26 -15.18 -57.65
N TYR A 114 8.15 -15.71 -56.82
CA TYR A 114 7.93 -15.76 -55.38
C TYR A 114 8.63 -14.60 -54.67
N VAL A 115 7.86 -13.90 -53.84
CA VAL A 115 8.34 -12.88 -52.90
C VAL A 115 9.03 -13.59 -51.73
N LYS A 116 10.23 -13.12 -51.37
CA LYS A 116 10.99 -13.64 -50.21
C LYS A 116 10.16 -13.65 -48.94
N VAL A 117 10.34 -14.68 -48.11
CA VAL A 117 9.52 -14.93 -46.92
C VAL A 117 9.56 -13.74 -45.96
N GLU A 118 10.73 -13.16 -45.72
CA GLU A 118 10.90 -12.00 -44.82
C GLU A 118 10.13 -10.75 -45.29
N ASP A 119 9.85 -10.63 -46.59
CA ASP A 119 9.25 -9.42 -47.19
C ASP A 119 7.73 -9.51 -47.36
N ARG A 120 7.14 -10.72 -47.35
CA ARG A 120 5.72 -10.94 -47.68
C ARG A 120 4.74 -10.13 -46.84
N GLN A 121 5.04 -9.95 -45.57
CA GLN A 121 4.15 -9.24 -44.65
C GLN A 121 4.10 -7.72 -44.92
N PHE A 122 5.15 -7.18 -45.55
CA PHE A 122 5.34 -5.76 -45.82
C PHE A 122 5.16 -5.40 -47.30
N PHE A 123 5.19 -6.38 -48.21
CA PHE A 123 5.04 -6.16 -49.63
C PHE A 123 3.59 -5.76 -49.97
N ALA A 124 3.39 -4.47 -50.24
CA ALA A 124 2.11 -3.92 -50.70
C ALA A 124 2.05 -3.99 -52.23
N VAL A 125 1.33 -4.97 -52.76
CA VAL A 125 1.15 -5.12 -54.22
C VAL A 125 0.33 -3.98 -54.79
N SER A 126 0.86 -3.34 -55.83
CA SER A 126 0.15 -2.39 -56.69
C SER A 126 -0.29 -3.07 -57.99
N PRO A 127 -1.26 -2.48 -58.73
CA PRO A 127 -1.71 -3.02 -60.01
C PRO A 127 -0.59 -3.19 -61.05
N TYR A 128 0.45 -2.37 -60.95
CA TYR A 128 1.64 -2.42 -61.80
C TYR A 128 2.89 -2.54 -60.95
N VAL A 129 3.87 -3.31 -61.41
CA VAL A 129 5.18 -3.48 -60.76
C VAL A 129 6.30 -3.32 -61.78
N THR A 130 7.46 -2.88 -61.33
CA THR A 130 8.70 -2.90 -62.11
C THR A 130 9.60 -4.01 -61.59
N LEU A 131 10.16 -4.78 -62.51
CA LEU A 131 11.20 -5.78 -62.26
C LEU A 131 12.52 -5.22 -62.77
N SER A 132 13.59 -5.29 -61.98
CA SER A 132 14.95 -4.97 -62.42
C SER A 132 15.93 -5.97 -61.82
N ARG A 133 17.13 -6.14 -62.38
CA ARG A 133 18.12 -7.00 -61.72
C ARG A 133 18.77 -6.26 -60.56
N ALA A 134 19.05 -6.98 -59.48
CA ALA A 134 19.93 -6.48 -58.42
C ALA A 134 21.35 -6.22 -58.94
N ALA A 135 21.86 -7.06 -59.85
CA ALA A 135 23.20 -6.90 -60.39
C ALA A 135 23.33 -5.80 -61.48
N THR A 136 22.24 -5.38 -62.12
CA THR A 136 22.29 -4.39 -63.22
C THR A 136 20.94 -3.74 -63.50
N ALA A 137 20.94 -2.42 -63.74
CA ALA A 137 19.73 -1.68 -64.12
C ALA A 137 19.38 -1.79 -65.62
N VAL A 138 20.25 -2.41 -66.44
CA VAL A 138 20.08 -2.48 -67.90
C VAL A 138 18.93 -3.42 -68.31
N ASN A 139 18.70 -4.46 -67.51
CA ASN A 139 17.63 -5.44 -67.76
C ASN A 139 16.47 -5.17 -66.80
N TRP A 140 15.33 -4.77 -67.35
CA TRP A 140 14.14 -4.44 -66.57
C TRP A 140 12.85 -4.73 -67.34
N ALA A 141 11.75 -4.84 -66.61
CA ALA A 141 10.42 -4.96 -67.18
C ALA A 141 9.39 -4.23 -66.33
N THR A 142 8.30 -3.78 -66.96
CA THR A 142 7.07 -3.39 -66.26
C THR A 142 6.02 -4.45 -66.50
N ALA A 143 5.27 -4.75 -65.45
CA ALA A 143 4.30 -5.82 -65.46
C ALA A 143 3.02 -5.41 -64.74
N LYS A 144 1.89 -5.90 -65.23
CA LYS A 144 0.60 -5.83 -64.54
C LYS A 144 0.49 -7.01 -63.58
N VAL A 145 0.07 -6.76 -62.35
CA VAL A 145 -0.19 -7.82 -61.38
C VAL A 145 -1.54 -8.45 -61.67
N GLU A 146 -1.56 -9.76 -61.88
CA GLU A 146 -2.80 -10.52 -62.10
C GLU A 146 -3.30 -11.14 -60.79
N ASN A 147 -2.39 -11.63 -59.95
CA ASN A 147 -2.72 -12.22 -58.67
C ASN A 147 -1.54 -12.15 -57.70
N TYR A 148 -1.83 -12.03 -56.40
CA TYR A 148 -0.85 -12.16 -55.33
C TYR A 148 -1.41 -12.95 -54.16
N ASN A 149 -0.74 -14.05 -53.80
CA ASN A 149 -1.06 -14.82 -52.62
C ASN A 149 -0.09 -14.47 -51.49
N LYS A 150 -0.57 -13.74 -50.48
CA LYS A 150 0.25 -13.28 -49.34
C LYS A 150 0.82 -14.44 -48.51
N THR A 151 0.09 -15.54 -48.39
CA THR A 151 0.50 -16.71 -47.60
C THR A 151 1.64 -17.47 -48.27
N THR A 152 1.52 -17.75 -49.57
CA THR A 152 2.54 -18.50 -50.32
C THR A 152 3.65 -17.61 -50.90
N GLY A 153 3.41 -16.30 -50.99
CA GLY A 153 4.30 -15.33 -51.63
C GLY A 153 4.27 -15.37 -53.16
N LEU A 154 3.35 -16.14 -53.76
CA LEU A 154 3.24 -16.26 -55.22
C LEU A 154 2.68 -14.96 -55.81
N LEU A 155 3.45 -14.33 -56.68
CA LEU A 155 3.10 -13.15 -57.45
C LEU A 155 3.03 -13.50 -58.94
N THR A 156 1.82 -13.41 -59.51
CA THR A 156 1.56 -13.67 -60.93
C THR A 156 1.50 -12.34 -61.67
N LEU A 157 2.35 -12.20 -62.68
CA LEU A 157 2.59 -10.95 -63.40
C LEU A 157 2.43 -11.15 -64.90
N LYS A 158 1.75 -10.23 -65.57
CA LYS A 158 1.73 -10.13 -67.03
C LYS A 158 2.68 -9.04 -67.49
N LEU A 159 3.72 -9.42 -68.24
CA LEU A 159 4.76 -8.49 -68.69
C LEU A 159 4.25 -7.59 -69.81
N GLU A 160 4.25 -6.27 -69.58
CA GLU A 160 3.78 -5.27 -70.55
C GLU A 160 4.92 -4.59 -71.31
N GLN A 161 6.10 -4.51 -70.70
CA GLN A 161 7.31 -4.03 -71.35
C GLN A 161 8.51 -4.81 -70.83
N VAL A 162 9.45 -5.13 -71.70
CA VAL A 162 10.73 -5.76 -71.34
C VAL A 162 11.85 -5.05 -72.08
N THR A 163 12.91 -4.68 -71.37
CA THR A 163 14.10 -4.01 -71.90
C THR A 163 15.35 -4.79 -71.47
N GLY A 164 16.29 -4.95 -72.40
CA GLY A 164 17.53 -5.68 -72.17
C GLY A 164 17.39 -7.20 -72.34
N ALA A 165 18.33 -7.96 -71.80
CA ALA A 165 18.26 -9.42 -71.81
C ALA A 165 17.20 -9.89 -70.79
N GLY A 166 16.25 -10.71 -71.23
CA GLY A 166 15.14 -11.18 -70.39
C GLY A 166 15.53 -12.22 -69.33
N GLY A 167 16.72 -12.82 -69.43
CA GLY A 167 17.15 -13.91 -68.55
C GLY A 167 17.16 -15.27 -69.24
N PRO A 168 17.07 -16.39 -68.48
CA PRO A 168 16.61 -16.47 -67.09
C PRO A 168 17.60 -15.92 -66.05
N PHE A 169 17.08 -15.22 -65.04
CA PHE A 169 17.85 -14.61 -63.96
C PHE A 169 17.16 -14.81 -62.59
N ASN A 170 17.93 -14.89 -61.50
CA ASN A 170 17.47 -15.24 -60.15
C ASN A 170 17.55 -14.09 -59.12
N ASP A 171 17.96 -12.90 -59.53
CA ASP A 171 18.20 -11.72 -58.68
C ASP A 171 17.25 -10.57 -59.05
N TRP A 172 16.03 -10.89 -59.45
CA TRP A 172 15.02 -9.87 -59.74
C TRP A 172 14.63 -9.11 -58.46
N VAL A 173 14.61 -7.79 -58.56
CA VAL A 173 14.06 -6.86 -57.58
C VAL A 173 12.72 -6.38 -58.12
N ILE A 174 11.68 -6.60 -57.33
CA ILE A 174 10.28 -6.29 -57.65
C ILE A 174 9.91 -5.02 -56.92
N THR A 175 9.57 -3.97 -57.66
CA THR A 175 9.16 -2.68 -57.12
C THR A 175 7.68 -2.47 -57.38
N SER A 176 6.89 -2.24 -56.35
CA SER A 176 5.49 -1.84 -56.55
C SER A 176 5.41 -0.41 -57.09
N MET A 177 4.61 -0.18 -58.15
CA MET A 177 4.26 1.13 -58.69
C MET A 177 2.82 1.56 -58.29
N PRO A 178 2.54 1.99 -57.05
CA PRO A 178 1.35 2.79 -56.73
C PRO A 178 1.76 4.20 -56.31
N ALA A 179 0.78 5.11 -56.17
CA ALA A 179 0.93 6.49 -55.70
C ALA A 179 1.78 6.64 -54.42
N VAL A 180 3.10 6.64 -54.58
CA VAL A 180 4.12 6.62 -53.52
C VAL A 180 3.87 7.76 -52.53
N ALA A 181 3.44 8.91 -53.02
CA ALA A 181 3.10 10.07 -52.21
C ALA A 181 1.95 9.81 -51.22
N TYR A 182 0.85 9.13 -51.62
CA TYR A 182 -0.30 8.95 -50.74
C TYR A 182 -0.03 7.93 -49.62
N LEU A 183 0.71 6.86 -49.91
CA LEU A 183 1.09 5.89 -48.89
C LEU A 183 2.17 6.47 -47.95
N GLN A 184 3.13 7.22 -48.49
CA GLN A 184 4.11 7.94 -47.69
C GLN A 184 3.44 8.98 -46.78
N GLN A 185 2.43 9.69 -47.29
CA GLN A 185 1.66 10.65 -46.51
C GLN A 185 0.88 9.96 -45.38
N ALA A 186 0.22 8.83 -45.65
CA ALA A 186 -0.49 8.09 -44.60
C ALA A 186 0.45 7.57 -43.49
N ILE A 187 1.66 7.10 -43.84
CA ILE A 187 2.66 6.66 -42.86
C ILE A 187 3.25 7.86 -42.10
N TYR A 188 3.48 8.98 -42.78
CA TYR A 188 3.92 10.23 -42.14
C TYR A 188 2.88 10.72 -41.12
N ASP A 189 1.61 10.76 -41.49
CA ASP A 189 0.52 11.20 -40.63
C ASP A 189 0.36 10.29 -39.40
N ALA A 190 0.46 8.96 -39.58
CA ALA A 190 0.47 8.01 -38.48
C ALA A 190 1.68 8.20 -37.54
N THR A 191 2.86 8.51 -38.09
CA THR A 191 4.07 8.76 -37.32
C THR A 191 3.98 10.06 -36.52
N VAL A 192 3.41 11.12 -37.11
CA VAL A 192 3.15 12.39 -36.42
C VAL A 192 2.14 12.18 -35.30
N ALA A 193 1.07 11.42 -35.52
CA ALA A 193 0.08 11.10 -34.50
C ALA A 193 0.73 10.34 -33.32
N LEU A 194 1.57 9.34 -33.60
CA LEU A 194 2.29 8.60 -32.56
C LEU A 194 3.26 9.50 -31.78
N ARG A 195 4.00 10.40 -32.44
CA ARG A 195 4.87 11.37 -31.76
C ARG A 195 4.09 12.30 -30.83
N ASN A 196 2.92 12.75 -31.26
CA ASN A 196 2.05 13.58 -30.43
C ASN A 196 1.55 12.82 -29.20
N GLN A 197 1.22 11.53 -29.36
CA GLN A 197 0.83 10.67 -28.25
C GLN A 197 1.98 10.45 -27.26
N VAL A 198 3.18 10.13 -27.74
CA VAL A 198 4.37 9.99 -26.89
C VAL A 198 4.71 11.29 -26.14
N ALA A 199 4.53 12.46 -26.77
CA ALA A 199 4.71 13.74 -26.11
C ALA A 199 3.66 13.99 -25.00
N ALA A 200 2.42 13.57 -25.23
CA ALA A 200 1.37 13.62 -24.21
C ALA A 200 1.68 12.68 -23.04
N ASP A 201 2.05 11.43 -23.32
CA ASP A 201 2.41 10.42 -22.31
C ASP A 201 3.59 10.89 -21.45
N ARG A 202 4.61 11.51 -22.07
CA ARG A 202 5.73 12.12 -21.34
C ARG A 202 5.27 13.17 -20.33
N THR A 203 4.27 13.98 -20.69
CA THR A 203 3.71 15.01 -19.80
C THR A 203 2.99 14.37 -18.60
N VAL A 204 2.30 13.25 -18.81
CA VAL A 204 1.66 12.47 -17.74
C VAL A 204 2.72 11.90 -16.79
N VAL A 205 3.79 11.28 -17.33
CA VAL A 205 4.89 10.73 -16.52
C VAL A 205 5.57 11.82 -15.67
N ASP A 206 5.80 13.02 -16.22
CA ASP A 206 6.36 14.14 -15.46
C ASP A 206 5.42 14.62 -14.34
N SER A 207 4.09 14.55 -14.56
CA SER A 207 3.08 14.82 -13.53
C SER A 207 3.11 13.78 -12.41
N ASP A 208 3.12 12.50 -12.76
CA ASP A 208 3.17 11.38 -11.79
C ASP A 208 4.44 11.44 -10.95
N LYS A 209 5.58 11.79 -11.56
CA LYS A 209 6.85 12.00 -10.85
C LYS A 209 6.75 13.11 -9.80
N LYS A 210 6.09 14.22 -10.10
CA LYS A 210 5.87 15.32 -9.13
C LYS A 210 4.92 14.90 -8.01
N ALA A 211 3.87 14.14 -8.32
CA ALA A 211 2.96 13.60 -7.32
C ALA A 211 3.70 12.65 -6.35
N ALA A 212 4.54 11.76 -6.88
CA ALA A 212 5.37 10.86 -6.07
C ALA A 212 6.38 11.61 -5.17
N GLN A 213 7.00 12.69 -5.67
CA GLN A 213 7.89 13.53 -4.86
C GLN A 213 7.14 14.25 -3.73
N THR A 214 5.93 14.72 -4.00
CA THR A 214 5.07 15.37 -3.00
C THR A 214 4.66 14.39 -1.91
N ALA A 215 4.16 13.21 -2.29
CA ALA A 215 3.80 12.14 -1.35
C ALA A 215 4.98 11.72 -0.46
N ARG A 216 6.20 11.65 -1.02
CA ARG A 216 7.41 11.40 -0.24
C ARG A 216 7.67 12.51 0.80
N GLY A 217 7.51 13.78 0.44
CA GLY A 217 7.69 14.91 1.37
C GLY A 217 6.67 14.91 2.51
N GLU A 218 5.41 14.57 2.20
CA GLU A 218 4.34 14.40 3.19
C GLU A 218 4.64 13.25 4.16
N ALA A 219 5.10 12.11 3.64
CA ALA A 219 5.50 10.96 4.46
C ALA A 219 6.65 11.30 5.42
N GLN A 220 7.67 12.04 4.95
CA GLN A 220 8.78 12.49 5.81
C GLN A 220 8.32 13.46 6.90
N SER A 221 7.37 14.34 6.58
CA SER A 221 6.79 15.27 7.55
C SER A 221 5.96 14.53 8.62
N ALA A 222 5.16 13.55 8.21
CA ALA A 222 4.40 12.70 9.13
C ALA A 222 5.32 11.88 10.06
N ALA A 223 6.41 11.31 9.52
CA ALA A 223 7.40 10.59 10.32
C ALA A 223 8.04 11.50 11.39
N SER A 224 8.39 12.73 11.02
CA SER A 224 8.96 13.71 11.94
C SER A 224 7.98 14.10 13.06
N ALA A 225 6.70 14.31 12.71
CA ALA A 225 5.65 14.61 13.68
C ALA A 225 5.44 13.45 14.67
N ALA A 226 5.47 12.20 14.20
CA ALA A 226 5.35 11.01 15.04
C ALA A 226 6.51 10.89 16.05
N VAL A 227 7.75 11.20 15.64
CA VAL A 227 8.91 11.24 16.55
C VAL A 227 8.72 12.29 17.64
N THR A 228 8.27 13.50 17.28
CA THR A 228 7.99 14.56 18.25
C THR A 228 6.91 14.15 19.25
N ALA A 229 5.80 13.56 18.78
CA ALA A 229 4.72 13.08 19.63
C ALA A 229 5.22 11.99 20.61
N ARG A 230 5.97 11.01 20.11
CA ARG A 230 6.57 9.95 20.95
C ARG A 230 7.44 10.53 22.06
N ASN A 231 8.32 11.47 21.72
CA ASN A 231 9.21 12.10 22.69
C ASN A 231 8.40 12.91 23.73
N GLY A 232 7.36 13.61 23.30
CA GLY A 232 6.43 14.32 24.19
C GLY A 232 5.73 13.40 25.19
N SER A 233 5.21 12.25 24.73
CA SER A 233 4.58 11.26 25.61
C SER A 233 5.55 10.63 26.61
N GLN A 234 6.79 10.36 26.18
CA GLN A 234 7.83 9.85 27.09
C GLN A 234 8.19 10.87 28.18
N GLN A 235 8.27 12.16 27.81
CA GLN A 235 8.51 13.22 28.78
C GLN A 235 7.36 13.37 29.76
N ALA A 236 6.11 13.37 29.28
CA ALA A 236 4.93 13.44 30.15
C ALA A 236 4.87 12.29 31.18
N LEU A 237 5.23 11.07 30.76
CA LEU A 237 5.33 9.93 31.68
C LEU A 237 6.43 10.13 32.73
N ALA A 238 7.59 10.67 32.34
CA ALA A 238 8.67 10.97 33.26
C ALA A 238 8.26 12.04 34.28
N ASP A 239 7.56 13.08 33.83
CA ASP A 239 7.04 14.16 34.69
C ASP A 239 6.01 13.64 35.68
N VAL A 240 5.07 12.78 35.25
CA VAL A 240 4.10 12.13 36.14
C VAL A 240 4.79 11.28 37.21
N ARG A 241 5.84 10.54 36.84
CA ARG A 241 6.63 9.74 37.81
C ARG A 241 7.33 10.61 38.86
N ASN A 242 7.71 11.84 38.52
CA ASN A 242 8.32 12.77 39.47
C ASN A 242 7.30 13.37 40.46
N ILE A 243 6.00 13.39 40.11
CA ILE A 243 4.92 13.88 40.99
C ILE A 243 4.55 12.83 42.05
N ILE A 244 4.68 11.54 41.74
CA ILE A 244 4.31 10.45 42.65
C ILE A 244 5.44 10.25 43.67
N ALA A 245 5.12 10.37 44.96
CA ALA A 245 6.09 10.07 46.03
C ALA A 245 6.55 8.61 45.93
N PRO A 246 7.86 8.30 46.09
CA PRO A 246 8.34 6.94 46.03
C PRO A 246 7.69 6.08 47.13
N PRO A 247 7.54 4.76 46.91
CA PRO A 247 7.03 3.85 47.92
C PRO A 247 7.86 3.96 49.20
N VAL A 248 7.16 4.08 50.33
CA VAL A 248 7.84 4.04 51.63
C VAL A 248 8.10 2.58 51.96
N ALA A 249 9.22 2.24 52.61
CA ALA A 249 9.46 0.87 53.04
C ALA A 249 8.31 0.37 53.92
N THR A 250 7.83 -0.86 53.66
CA THR A 250 6.73 -1.44 54.44
C THR A 250 7.15 -1.56 55.91
N PRO A 251 6.33 -1.10 56.87
CA PRO A 251 6.63 -1.23 58.29
C PRO A 251 6.80 -2.70 58.70
N THR A 252 7.88 -3.01 59.43
CA THR A 252 8.22 -4.38 59.87
C THR A 252 7.42 -4.89 61.07
N ALA A 253 6.78 -3.99 61.82
CA ALA A 253 5.88 -4.32 62.93
C ALA A 253 4.67 -3.38 62.92
N PRO A 254 3.76 -3.53 61.94
CA PRO A 254 2.65 -2.61 61.77
C PRO A 254 1.62 -2.73 62.90
N ARG A 255 1.03 -1.59 63.29
CA ARG A 255 -0.04 -1.53 64.28
C ARG A 255 -1.40 -1.50 63.59
N LEU A 256 -2.42 -2.06 64.23
CA LEU A 256 -3.80 -1.99 63.72
C LEU A 256 -4.18 -0.54 63.43
N GLY A 257 -4.68 -0.26 62.21
CA GLY A 257 -5.02 1.09 61.76
C GLY A 257 -3.85 1.90 61.19
N GLN A 258 -2.63 1.37 61.14
CA GLN A 258 -1.48 2.08 60.59
C GLN A 258 -1.57 2.22 59.07
N ILE A 259 -1.38 3.44 58.56
CA ILE A 259 -1.39 3.79 57.14
C ILE A 259 0.00 3.60 56.51
N TRP A 260 0.06 3.12 55.26
CA TRP A 260 1.26 2.94 54.46
C TRP A 260 1.03 3.32 52.99
N TRP A 261 2.02 3.98 52.37
CA TRP A 261 2.02 4.32 50.95
C TRP A 261 2.91 3.34 50.17
N ASP A 262 2.31 2.61 49.23
CA ASP A 262 2.98 1.56 48.47
C ASP A 262 3.58 2.03 47.12
N GLY A 263 3.58 3.34 46.87
CA GLY A 263 3.98 3.91 45.58
C GLY A 263 2.84 4.08 44.57
N SER A 264 1.63 3.59 44.89
CA SER A 264 0.46 3.67 44.02
C SER A 264 -0.86 3.99 44.75
N ILE A 265 -1.08 3.42 45.94
CA ILE A 265 -2.28 3.59 46.77
C ILE A 265 -1.94 3.68 48.26
N LEU A 266 -2.82 4.31 49.05
CA LEU A 266 -2.76 4.25 50.51
C LEU A 266 -3.41 2.96 51.01
N ARG A 267 -2.70 2.26 51.89
CA ARG A 267 -3.14 1.03 52.56
C ARG A 267 -3.14 1.20 54.06
N VAL A 268 -3.91 0.39 54.77
CA VAL A 268 -4.01 0.38 56.23
C VAL A 268 -3.87 -1.05 56.69
N TYR A 269 -3.14 -1.22 57.78
CA TYR A 269 -2.97 -2.52 58.40
C TYR A 269 -4.22 -2.93 59.18
N ASP A 270 -4.85 -4.04 58.79
CA ASP A 270 -6.08 -4.58 59.40
C ASP A 270 -5.81 -5.53 60.58
N GLY A 271 -4.55 -5.69 60.98
CA GLY A 271 -4.13 -6.65 62.02
C GLY A 271 -3.53 -7.94 61.46
N THR A 272 -3.65 -8.17 60.14
CA THR A 272 -3.03 -9.30 59.44
C THR A 272 -2.22 -8.87 58.22
N SER A 273 -2.72 -7.90 57.45
CA SER A 273 -2.06 -7.40 56.24
C SER A 273 -2.40 -5.93 55.97
N PHE A 274 -1.63 -5.29 55.08
CA PHE A 274 -1.96 -3.94 54.59
C PHE A 274 -3.02 -4.05 53.48
N VAL A 275 -4.26 -3.74 53.83
CA VAL A 275 -5.40 -3.73 52.92
C VAL A 275 -5.65 -2.33 52.36
N PRO A 276 -6.09 -2.20 51.09
CA PRO A 276 -6.52 -0.92 50.53
C PRO A 276 -7.66 -0.35 51.39
N THR A 277 -7.53 0.88 51.86
CA THR A 277 -8.43 1.45 52.89
C THR A 277 -8.97 2.81 52.54
N VAL A 278 -8.31 3.49 51.62
CA VAL A 278 -8.83 4.68 50.99
C VAL A 278 -8.57 4.50 49.50
N THR A 279 -9.63 4.36 48.71
CA THR A 279 -9.57 4.72 47.30
C THR A 279 -9.30 6.22 47.30
N THR A 280 -8.02 6.61 47.28
CA THR A 280 -7.65 8.03 47.23
C THR A 280 -8.18 8.59 45.93
N SER A 281 -9.31 9.29 46.02
CA SER A 281 -9.75 10.13 44.93
C SER A 281 -8.80 11.32 44.87
N ILE A 282 -7.93 11.34 43.85
CA ILE A 282 -7.23 12.56 43.48
C ILE A 282 -8.25 13.34 42.63
N GLY A 283 -9.07 14.15 43.30
CA GLY A 283 -10.10 14.98 42.67
C GLY A 283 -11.44 14.28 42.34
N GLY A 284 -11.99 13.48 43.26
CA GLY A 284 -13.36 12.94 43.14
C GLY A 284 -13.48 11.68 42.25
N ARG A 285 -12.37 11.19 41.68
CA ARG A 285 -12.30 9.94 40.90
C ARG A 285 -12.17 8.67 41.75
N ARG A 286 -12.93 7.63 41.42
CA ARG A 286 -12.95 6.31 42.04
C ARG A 286 -12.66 5.26 40.99
N PHE A 287 -11.93 4.22 41.40
CA PHE A 287 -11.58 3.12 40.52
C PHE A 287 -12.02 1.81 41.16
N GLU A 288 -12.79 1.01 40.43
CA GLU A 288 -13.22 -0.33 40.84
C GLU A 288 -12.78 -1.33 39.78
N GLN A 289 -12.26 -2.50 40.18
CA GLN A 289 -11.86 -3.53 39.23
C GLN A 289 -12.07 -4.94 39.78
N GLY A 290 -12.34 -5.89 38.90
CA GLY A 290 -12.50 -7.28 39.29
C GLY A 290 -12.65 -8.23 38.10
N THR A 291 -12.94 -9.49 38.40
CA THR A 291 -13.18 -10.53 37.40
C THR A 291 -14.51 -11.22 37.69
N PHE A 292 -15.31 -11.41 36.65
CA PHE A 292 -16.60 -12.08 36.73
C PHE A 292 -16.46 -13.60 36.95
N GLY A 293 -17.24 -14.15 37.89
CA GLY A 293 -17.24 -15.59 38.23
C GLY A 293 -18.02 -16.47 37.24
N ALA A 294 -18.19 -17.76 37.55
CA ALA A 294 -18.76 -18.79 36.66
C ALA A 294 -20.22 -18.55 36.17
N SER A 295 -20.92 -17.54 36.69
CA SER A 295 -22.26 -17.13 36.25
C SER A 295 -22.47 -15.66 36.66
N PRO A 296 -21.92 -14.70 35.91
CA PRO A 296 -21.90 -13.33 36.36
C PRO A 296 -23.27 -12.66 36.25
N SER A 297 -23.67 -11.98 37.31
CA SER A 297 -24.86 -11.11 37.30
C SER A 297 -24.65 -9.85 36.47
N GLY A 298 -23.40 -9.51 36.12
CA GLY A 298 -23.05 -8.26 35.42
C GLY A 298 -23.13 -7.01 36.30
N VAL A 299 -23.51 -7.18 37.56
CA VAL A 299 -23.72 -6.11 38.52
C VAL A 299 -22.41 -5.79 39.23
N ILE A 300 -21.94 -4.56 39.08
CA ILE A 300 -20.79 -3.98 39.77
C ILE A 300 -21.33 -2.91 40.71
N THR A 301 -20.90 -2.94 41.97
CA THR A 301 -21.27 -1.90 42.95
C THR A 301 -20.06 -1.01 43.21
N VAL A 302 -20.14 0.25 42.80
CA VAL A 302 -19.13 1.26 43.09
C VAL A 302 -19.44 1.84 44.46
N SER A 303 -18.69 1.41 45.47
CA SER A 303 -18.88 1.86 46.85
C SER A 303 -18.89 3.39 46.92
N GLY A 304 -19.88 3.98 47.61
CA GLY A 304 -20.05 5.42 47.80
C GLY A 304 -20.69 6.20 46.64
N GLY A 305 -21.14 5.53 45.57
CA GLY A 305 -21.90 6.15 44.48
C GLY A 305 -21.06 6.96 43.49
N PHE A 306 -21.71 7.41 42.40
CA PHE A 306 -21.09 8.16 41.32
C PHE A 306 -22.09 9.08 40.58
N SER A 307 -21.62 10.20 40.04
CA SER A 307 -22.35 11.06 39.07
C SER A 307 -22.06 10.68 37.62
N PHE A 308 -20.91 10.06 37.38
CA PHE A 308 -20.47 9.64 36.06
C PHE A 308 -19.59 8.41 36.20
N ALA A 309 -19.67 7.46 35.27
CA ALA A 309 -18.83 6.28 35.25
C ALA A 309 -18.41 5.93 33.82
N MET A 310 -17.15 5.55 33.65
CA MET A 310 -16.62 4.89 32.46
C MET A 310 -16.35 3.43 32.81
N VAL A 311 -16.96 2.52 32.06
CA VAL A 311 -16.84 1.09 32.29
C VAL A 311 -16.03 0.46 31.19
N PHE A 312 -15.04 -0.32 31.59
CA PHE A 312 -14.19 -1.10 30.71
C PHE A 312 -14.41 -2.58 31.00
N LEU A 313 -14.53 -3.40 29.95
CA LEU A 313 -14.60 -4.86 30.05
C LEU A 313 -13.51 -5.45 29.16
N ASN A 314 -12.66 -6.30 29.74
CA ASN A 314 -11.45 -6.84 29.12
C ASN A 314 -10.55 -5.76 28.47
N GLY A 315 -10.57 -4.54 29.02
CA GLY A 315 -9.81 -3.39 28.54
C GLY A 315 -10.47 -2.60 27.39
N ALA A 316 -11.67 -2.99 26.93
CA ALA A 316 -12.45 -2.20 25.98
C ALA A 316 -13.42 -1.27 26.72
N LEU A 317 -13.44 0.01 26.34
CA LEU A 317 -14.42 0.97 26.86
C LEU A 317 -15.81 0.59 26.33
N LEU A 318 -16.75 0.39 27.26
CA LEU A 318 -18.14 0.10 26.94
C LEU A 318 -18.93 1.39 26.70
N GLN A 319 -19.97 1.30 25.87
CA GLN A 319 -20.92 2.38 25.65
C GLN A 319 -22.12 2.29 26.61
N GLU A 320 -22.41 3.37 27.33
CA GLU A 320 -23.59 3.44 28.20
C GLU A 320 -24.89 3.36 27.38
N GLY A 321 -25.84 2.52 27.82
CA GLY A 321 -27.07 2.17 27.14
C GLY A 321 -26.99 0.78 26.48
N PRO A 322 -26.26 0.64 25.35
CA PRO A 322 -26.15 -0.65 24.65
C PRO A 322 -25.37 -1.71 25.44
N ASP A 323 -24.21 -1.34 26.01
CA ASP A 323 -23.28 -2.32 26.59
C ASP A 323 -23.40 -2.44 28.11
N TYR A 324 -23.80 -1.35 28.78
CA TYR A 324 -24.11 -1.35 30.21
C TYR A 324 -25.11 -0.24 30.56
N THR A 325 -25.76 -0.39 31.71
CA THR A 325 -26.57 0.67 32.33
C THR A 325 -25.92 1.10 33.64
N ALA A 326 -25.94 2.39 33.93
CA ALA A 326 -25.38 2.94 35.17
C ALA A 326 -26.46 3.68 35.96
N SER A 327 -26.65 3.28 37.21
CA SER A 327 -27.51 3.95 38.18
C SER A 327 -26.83 3.86 39.54
N SER A 328 -26.20 4.96 39.96
CA SER A 328 -25.49 5.08 41.23
C SER A 328 -26.23 4.38 42.39
N PRO A 329 -25.58 3.49 43.16
CA PRO A 329 -24.15 3.11 43.13
C PRO A 329 -23.83 1.91 42.21
N THR A 330 -24.77 1.50 41.34
CA THR A 330 -24.73 0.24 40.62
C THR A 330 -24.52 0.42 39.12
N ILE A 331 -23.69 -0.45 38.55
CA ILE A 331 -23.46 -0.56 37.11
C ILE A 331 -23.84 -1.98 36.70
N THR A 332 -24.67 -2.13 35.67
CA THR A 332 -25.09 -3.44 35.16
C THR A 332 -24.63 -3.58 33.71
N ILE A 333 -23.70 -4.50 33.47
CA ILE A 333 -23.24 -4.86 32.13
C ILE A 333 -24.26 -5.79 31.47
N THR A 334 -24.61 -5.54 30.21
CA THR A 334 -25.70 -6.23 29.52
C THR A 334 -25.39 -7.70 29.22
N ASN A 335 -24.13 -8.04 28.90
CA ASN A 335 -23.70 -9.39 28.50
C ASN A 335 -22.37 -9.84 29.13
N PRO A 336 -22.25 -9.92 30.47
CA PRO A 336 -21.02 -10.34 31.13
C PRO A 336 -20.72 -11.83 30.87
N GLN A 337 -19.46 -12.19 30.65
CA GLN A 337 -19.03 -13.58 30.55
C GLN A 337 -18.17 -14.00 31.76
N PRO A 338 -18.20 -15.28 32.16
CA PRO A 338 -17.27 -15.81 33.14
C PRO A 338 -15.81 -15.54 32.73
N GLY A 339 -15.02 -15.00 33.65
CA GLY A 339 -13.61 -14.67 33.41
C GLY A 339 -13.37 -13.27 32.83
N ASP A 340 -14.42 -12.54 32.45
CA ASP A 340 -14.28 -11.14 32.01
C ASP A 340 -13.74 -10.26 33.14
N ARG A 341 -12.75 -9.43 32.82
CA ARG A 341 -12.15 -8.46 33.74
C ARG A 341 -12.83 -7.11 33.54
N TYR A 342 -13.41 -6.55 34.58
CA TYR A 342 -13.98 -5.21 34.51
C TYR A 342 -13.06 -4.19 35.21
N TYR A 343 -13.12 -2.96 34.73
CA TYR A 343 -12.55 -1.78 35.37
C TYR A 343 -13.54 -0.62 35.22
N VAL A 344 -13.80 0.11 36.29
CA VAL A 344 -14.69 1.26 36.31
C VAL A 344 -13.90 2.45 36.80
N ASP A 345 -13.89 3.54 36.03
CA ASP A 345 -13.46 4.88 36.47
C ASP A 345 -14.72 5.72 36.69
N ALA A 346 -15.02 6.08 37.93
CA ALA A 346 -16.24 6.77 38.30
C ALA A 346 -15.95 8.06 39.06
N TYR A 347 -16.74 9.10 38.84
CA TYR A 347 -16.68 10.36 39.57
C TYR A 347 -17.78 10.43 40.61
N LEU A 348 -17.48 10.94 41.81
CA LEU A 348 -18.47 11.09 42.88
C LEU A 348 -19.58 12.11 42.52
N GLU A 349 -20.81 11.89 42.99
CA GLU A 349 -21.94 12.81 42.81
C GLU A 349 -21.96 13.97 43.82
N ALA A 350 -21.37 13.78 45.01
CA ALA A 350 -21.46 14.71 46.14
C ALA A 350 -20.09 15.04 46.76
N ASP A 351 -19.17 15.62 45.99
CA ASP A 351 -17.91 16.17 46.53
C ASP A 351 -18.08 17.51 47.27
N ALA A 352 -19.32 17.98 47.46
CA ALA A 352 -19.61 19.21 48.21
C ALA A 352 -19.90 19.00 49.71
N THR A 353 -20.13 17.76 50.18
CA THR A 353 -20.61 17.51 51.56
C THR A 353 -19.67 16.72 52.47
N ASP A 354 -18.61 16.10 51.94
CA ASP A 354 -17.72 15.22 52.74
C ASP A 354 -16.35 15.81 53.06
N TYR A 355 -16.10 17.07 52.69
CA TYR A 355 -14.92 17.79 53.14
C TYR A 355 -15.26 18.66 54.33
N TYR A 356 -14.85 18.22 55.53
CA TYR A 356 -14.70 19.17 56.62
C TYR A 356 -13.57 20.13 56.27
N THR A 357 -13.87 21.43 56.20
CA THR A 357 -12.81 22.45 56.13
C THR A 357 -11.88 22.29 57.32
N LYS A 358 -10.67 22.84 57.22
CA LYS A 358 -9.70 22.85 58.32
C LYS A 358 -10.34 23.33 59.63
N GLU A 359 -11.20 24.36 59.56
CA GLU A 359 -11.94 24.89 60.70
C GLU A 359 -12.96 23.88 61.26
N GLN A 360 -13.67 23.14 60.41
CA GLN A 360 -14.64 22.14 60.83
C GLN A 360 -13.97 20.91 61.47
N VAL A 361 -12.82 20.46 60.95
CA VAL A 361 -12.01 19.40 61.56
C VAL A 361 -11.51 19.82 62.95
N ILE A 362 -11.07 21.07 63.10
CA ILE A 362 -10.65 21.62 64.39
C ILE A 362 -11.80 21.63 65.39
N LEU A 363 -13.02 21.99 64.96
CA LEU A 363 -14.21 21.99 65.81
C LEU A 363 -14.63 20.58 66.26
N LEU A 364 -14.56 19.60 65.36
CA LEU A 364 -14.90 18.20 65.69
C LEU A 364 -13.88 17.59 66.65
N LEU A 365 -12.59 17.88 66.47
CA LEU A 365 -11.53 17.44 67.38
C LEU A 365 -11.62 18.11 68.75
N ALA A 366 -12.08 19.36 68.81
CA ALA A 366 -12.36 20.05 70.07
C ALA A 366 -13.56 19.41 70.79
N ALA A 367 -14.65 19.12 70.08
CA ALA A 367 -15.84 18.47 70.64
C ALA A 367 -15.56 17.05 71.17
N GLN A 368 -14.66 16.30 70.52
CA GLN A 368 -14.26 14.96 70.97
C GLN A 368 -13.38 15.00 72.23
N LYS A 369 -12.63 16.08 72.45
CA LYS A 369 -11.80 16.28 73.66
C LYS A 369 -12.64 16.53 74.91
N ASP A 370 -13.85 17.06 74.76
CA ASP A 370 -14.76 17.38 75.87
C ASP A 370 -15.71 16.23 76.23
N GLY A 371 -15.49 15.03 75.70
CA GLY A 371 -16.19 13.81 76.13
C GLY A 371 -17.62 13.64 75.60
N GLY A 372 -18.02 14.38 74.56
CA GLY A 372 -19.31 14.20 73.91
C GLY A 372 -19.33 12.93 73.04
N THR A 373 -20.17 11.95 73.40
CA THR A 373 -20.54 10.82 72.54
C THR A 373 -21.41 11.28 71.37
N TYR A 374 -21.09 10.82 70.16
CA TYR A 374 -21.95 10.94 68.97
C TYR A 374 -23.16 10.03 69.05
#